data_AF-A0A350R2M8-F1
#
_entry.id   AF-A0A350R2M8-F1
#
_cell.length_a   1.000
_cell.length_b   1.000
_cell.length_c   1.000
_cell.angle_alpha   90.00
_cell.angle_beta   90.00
_cell.angle_gamma   90.00
#
_symmetry.space_group_name_H-M   'P 1'
#
loop_
_entity.id
_entity.type
_entity.pdbx_description
1 polymer ?
#
loop_
_entity_poly.entity_id
_entity_poly.type
_entity_poly.pdbx_seq_one_letter_code
_entity_poly.pdbx_strand_id
1 'polypeptide(L)'
;MKNNFIVYKKLTKYKQLNSYKNCCATHCKMDIVLEELSLFSCFNILVIGVFECSFYSKKIIFDKKIKNYSYLLTDKEIVFSDLDELDKSLAYMNSLDKHTFVLSTCIPQINNLDIKSLIRKYPNLILLNVEDYTSCNSNDILSNFYLLLKPFLRNDMIIKNKITLNDYSKNIISNLNNTLKHKLIIVNIFKYLALLNSFENHLIIDNTHIQQLSFYKTYYKELNIPLNKVLKVEKKILSFMQKYNSISIKSRYAIYLASLFYDYNIKIDQLITIEFNINAYNTLKKINDDCLISFDYTSTLNKKNKTYNLIIDDEKINNYSNFDKIYYIINEVLLWD
;
A
#
# COMPACT_ATOMS: atom_id res chain seq x y z
N MET A 1 39.40 6.67 -45.47
CA MET A 1 39.82 7.02 -44.10
C MET A 1 39.36 5.92 -43.16
N LYS A 2 40.28 5.19 -42.52
CA LYS A 2 39.98 4.17 -41.51
C LYS A 2 39.75 4.88 -40.17
N ASN A 3 38.57 4.72 -39.57
CA ASN A 3 38.28 5.22 -38.24
C ASN A 3 39.01 4.36 -37.20
N ASN A 4 40.12 4.88 -36.68
CA ASN A 4 40.82 4.32 -35.53
C ASN A 4 40.08 4.73 -34.26
N PHE A 5 39.27 3.84 -33.69
CA PHE A 5 38.86 3.97 -32.29
C PHE A 5 39.93 3.36 -31.39
N ILE A 6 40.64 4.19 -30.64
CA ILE A 6 41.48 3.75 -29.54
C ILE A 6 40.57 3.51 -28.33
N VAL A 7 40.36 2.25 -27.96
CA VAL A 7 39.63 1.89 -26.74
C VAL A 7 40.55 2.10 -25.54
N TYR A 8 40.50 3.28 -24.94
CA TYR A 8 41.25 3.58 -23.72
C TYR A 8 40.35 3.51 -22.48
N LYS A 9 40.31 2.31 -21.90
CA LYS A 9 40.18 1.97 -20.46
C LYS A 9 39.52 0.60 -20.37
N LYS A 10 40.23 -0.38 -19.80
CA LYS A 10 39.64 -1.63 -19.32
C LYS A 10 38.53 -1.23 -18.32
N LEU A 11 37.27 -1.33 -18.75
CA LEU A 11 36.13 -1.26 -17.86
C LEU A 11 36.26 -2.45 -16.90
N THR A 12 36.74 -2.19 -15.69
CA THR A 12 36.60 -3.13 -14.59
C THR A 12 35.12 -3.16 -14.25
N LYS A 13 34.40 -4.17 -14.75
CA LYS A 13 33.06 -4.47 -14.27
C LYS A 13 33.19 -4.83 -12.79
N TYR A 14 32.99 -3.85 -11.92
CA TYR A 14 32.71 -4.14 -10.52
C TYR A 14 31.48 -5.04 -10.50
N LYS A 15 31.62 -6.21 -9.87
CA LYS A 15 30.48 -7.08 -9.63
C LYS A 15 29.52 -6.28 -8.75
N GLN A 16 28.41 -5.84 -9.34
CA GLN A 16 27.33 -5.24 -8.57
C GLN A 16 26.93 -6.31 -7.56
N LEU A 17 27.31 -6.10 -6.29
CA LEU A 17 26.77 -6.88 -5.20
C LEU A 17 25.28 -6.57 -5.24
N ASN A 18 24.45 -7.59 -5.47
CA ASN A 18 23.00 -7.43 -5.52
C ASN A 18 22.51 -6.98 -4.14
N SER A 19 22.57 -5.68 -3.87
CA SER A 19 21.98 -5.06 -2.69
C SER A 19 20.47 -4.92 -2.90
N TYR A 20 19.78 -6.05 -3.05
CA TYR A 20 18.37 -6.25 -3.41
C TYR A 20 18.08 -6.35 -4.91
N LYS A 21 17.67 -7.55 -5.31
CA LYS A 21 17.05 -7.84 -6.60
C LYS A 21 15.52 -7.70 -6.43
N ASN A 22 15.03 -6.47 -6.22
CA ASN A 22 13.59 -6.23 -6.37
C ASN A 22 13.29 -6.20 -7.86
N CYS A 23 13.02 -7.38 -8.43
CA CYS A 23 12.46 -7.51 -9.76
C CYS A 23 10.95 -7.24 -9.66
N CYS A 24 10.60 -5.99 -9.41
CA CYS A 24 9.24 -5.51 -9.57
C CYS A 24 9.34 -4.25 -10.42
N ALA A 25 8.79 -4.30 -11.63
CA ALA A 25 8.47 -3.10 -12.41
C ALA A 25 7.32 -2.37 -11.71
N THR A 26 7.57 -1.90 -10.48
CA THR A 26 6.60 -1.19 -9.66
C THR A 26 6.88 0.30 -9.75
N HIS A 27 5.82 1.05 -9.98
CA HIS A 27 5.82 2.50 -9.93
C HIS A 27 6.26 2.98 -8.53
N CYS A 28 7.10 4.02 -8.48
CA CYS A 28 7.51 4.61 -7.20
C CYS A 28 6.34 5.36 -6.55
N LYS A 29 6.47 5.69 -5.26
CA LYS A 29 5.42 6.44 -4.51
C LYS A 29 4.97 7.70 -5.22
N MET A 30 5.88 8.45 -5.85
CA MET A 30 5.54 9.67 -6.59
C MET A 30 4.56 9.38 -7.71
N ASP A 31 4.84 8.37 -8.56
CA ASP A 31 4.00 8.05 -9.71
C ASP A 31 2.63 7.53 -9.26
N ILE A 32 2.59 6.67 -8.23
CA ILE A 32 1.34 6.18 -7.61
C ILE A 32 0.47 7.34 -7.09
N VAL A 33 1.07 8.30 -6.38
CA VAL A 33 0.35 9.46 -5.85
C VAL A 33 -0.14 10.37 -6.97
N LEU A 34 0.64 10.54 -8.05
CA LEU A 34 0.23 11.33 -9.21
C LEU A 34 -0.95 10.68 -9.95
N GLU A 35 -0.92 9.37 -10.14
CA GLU A 35 -2.05 8.61 -10.71
C GLU A 35 -3.31 8.80 -9.85
N GLU A 36 -3.19 8.70 -8.53
CA GLU A 36 -4.32 8.93 -7.62
C GLU A 36 -4.81 10.39 -7.66
N LEU A 37 -3.90 11.37 -7.66
CA LEU A 37 -4.21 12.80 -7.76
C LEU A 37 -4.92 13.15 -9.07
N SER A 38 -4.67 12.41 -10.15
CA SER A 38 -5.33 12.63 -11.45
C SER A 38 -6.86 12.44 -11.39
N LEU A 39 -7.36 11.73 -10.37
CA LEU A 39 -8.78 11.54 -10.12
C LEU A 39 -9.43 12.75 -9.44
N PHE A 40 -8.64 13.75 -9.04
CA PHE A 40 -9.10 14.97 -8.36
C PHE A 40 -8.98 16.19 -9.28
N SER A 41 -10.05 16.99 -9.34
CA SER A 41 -10.09 18.24 -10.12
C SER A 41 -9.92 19.51 -9.27
N CYS A 42 -9.64 19.34 -7.98
CA CYS A 42 -9.61 20.41 -6.97
C CYS A 42 -8.22 20.70 -6.39
N PHE A 43 -7.16 19.97 -6.80
CA PHE A 43 -5.81 20.18 -6.29
C PHE A 43 -4.82 20.48 -7.40
N ASN A 44 -3.97 21.48 -7.18
CA ASN A 44 -2.76 21.67 -7.96
C ASN A 44 -1.66 20.74 -7.46
N ILE A 45 -0.62 20.54 -8.26
CA ILE A 45 0.52 19.67 -7.93
C ILE A 45 1.84 20.41 -8.19
N LEU A 46 2.78 20.27 -7.26
CA LEU A 46 4.19 20.60 -7.44
C LEU A 46 5.05 19.38 -7.08
N VAL A 47 5.78 18.83 -8.04
CA VAL A 47 6.79 17.79 -7.78
C VAL A 47 8.15 18.45 -7.57
N ILE A 48 8.78 18.24 -6.41
CA ILE A 48 10.15 18.71 -6.13
C ILE A 48 11.10 17.52 -6.26
N GLY A 49 12.00 17.57 -7.23
CA GLY A 49 12.95 16.49 -7.46
C GLY A 49 13.99 16.80 -8.52
N VAL A 50 14.80 15.80 -8.86
CA VAL A 50 15.76 15.88 -9.96
C VAL A 50 15.11 15.54 -11.30
N PHE A 51 15.89 15.64 -12.38
CA PHE A 51 15.44 15.50 -13.76
C PHE A 51 14.53 14.28 -14.00
N GLU A 52 14.88 13.12 -13.44
CA GLU A 52 14.10 11.89 -13.58
C GLU A 52 12.65 12.07 -13.09
N CYS A 53 12.47 12.55 -11.86
CA CYS A 53 11.15 12.77 -11.27
C CYS A 53 10.35 13.84 -12.04
N SER A 54 11.01 14.93 -12.43
CA SER A 54 10.40 16.01 -13.21
C SER A 54 9.98 15.56 -14.62
N PHE A 55 10.70 14.60 -15.19
CA PHE A 55 10.37 14.03 -16.50
C PHE A 55 9.19 13.07 -16.40
N TYR A 56 9.24 12.09 -15.49
CA TYR A 56 8.20 11.07 -15.37
C TYR A 56 6.88 11.63 -14.83
N SER A 57 6.89 12.69 -14.02
CA SER A 57 5.63 13.31 -13.55
C SER A 57 4.77 13.87 -14.69
N LYS A 58 5.35 14.14 -15.87
CA LYS A 58 4.63 14.62 -17.07
C LYS A 58 3.85 13.52 -17.78
N LYS A 59 4.09 12.24 -17.46
CA LYS A 59 3.36 11.09 -18.02
C LYS A 59 1.87 11.14 -17.65
N ILE A 60 1.56 11.66 -16.46
CA ILE A 60 0.19 11.71 -15.96
C ILE A 60 -0.55 12.91 -16.55
N ILE A 61 -1.68 12.64 -17.19
CA ILE A 61 -2.52 13.65 -17.82
C ILE A 61 -3.56 14.12 -16.80
N PHE A 62 -3.51 15.41 -16.48
CA PHE A 62 -4.48 16.07 -15.61
C PHE A 62 -5.51 16.87 -16.41
N ASP A 63 -6.64 17.20 -15.78
CA ASP A 63 -7.59 18.17 -16.33
C ASP A 63 -6.88 19.51 -16.61
N LYS A 64 -7.23 20.18 -17.72
CA LYS A 64 -6.63 21.46 -18.14
C LYS A 64 -6.69 22.56 -17.08
N LYS A 65 -7.64 22.47 -16.14
CA LYS A 65 -7.82 23.41 -15.01
C LYS A 65 -6.91 23.11 -13.82
N ILE A 66 -6.14 22.03 -13.86
CA ILE A 66 -5.17 21.67 -12.82
C ILE A 66 -3.79 22.16 -13.24
N LYS A 67 -3.11 22.86 -12.34
CA LYS A 67 -1.71 23.20 -12.51
C LYS A 67 -0.86 22.04 -11.98
N ASN A 68 -0.16 21.37 -12.88
CA ASN A 68 0.83 20.34 -12.55
C ASN A 68 2.21 20.85 -12.95
N TYR A 69 3.03 21.18 -11.95
CA TYR A 69 4.38 21.69 -12.14
C TYR A 69 5.42 20.77 -11.51
N SER A 70 6.65 20.92 -11.96
CA SER A 70 7.82 20.28 -11.35
C SER A 70 8.88 21.34 -11.07
N TYR A 71 9.38 21.40 -9.83
CA TYR A 71 10.58 22.14 -9.48
C TYR A 71 11.79 21.21 -9.66
N LEU A 72 12.66 21.56 -10.61
CA LEU A 72 13.89 20.84 -10.88
C LEU A 72 14.98 21.32 -9.91
N LEU A 73 15.36 20.46 -8.97
CA LEU A 73 16.48 20.72 -8.09
C LEU A 73 17.78 20.76 -8.89
N THR A 74 18.63 21.73 -8.57
CA THR A 74 19.96 21.92 -9.13
C THR A 74 21.01 21.78 -8.03
N ASP A 75 22.28 22.00 -8.38
CA ASP A 75 23.37 22.00 -7.42
C ASP A 75 23.20 23.07 -6.33
N LYS A 76 22.45 24.16 -6.59
CA LYS A 76 22.14 25.19 -5.59
C LYS A 76 21.44 24.59 -4.37
N GLU A 77 20.35 23.87 -4.59
CA GLU A 77 19.60 23.24 -3.50
C GLU A 77 20.34 22.01 -2.97
N ILE A 78 20.86 21.17 -3.86
CA ILE A 78 21.39 19.85 -3.48
C ILE A 78 22.73 19.96 -2.74
N VAL A 79 23.65 20.78 -3.26
CA VAL A 79 25.01 20.89 -2.71
C VAL A 79 25.11 22.02 -1.70
N PHE A 80 24.50 23.17 -2.01
CA PHE A 80 24.65 24.37 -1.17
C PHE A 80 23.49 24.59 -0.20
N SER A 81 22.42 23.78 -0.26
CA SER A 81 21.21 23.96 0.55
C SER A 81 20.62 25.38 0.45
N ASP A 82 20.86 26.07 -0.67
CA ASP A 82 20.25 27.34 -0.99
C ASP A 82 18.82 27.06 -1.50
N LEU A 83 17.82 27.43 -0.69
CA LEU A 83 16.41 27.17 -0.97
C LEU A 83 15.62 28.42 -1.37
N ASP A 84 16.29 29.54 -1.69
CA ASP A 84 15.63 30.82 -1.97
C ASP A 84 14.73 30.75 -3.22
N GLU A 85 15.18 30.08 -4.27
CA GLU A 85 14.39 29.89 -5.50
C GLU A 85 13.21 28.93 -5.27
N LEU A 86 13.38 27.92 -4.42
CA LEU A 86 12.31 27.03 -4.01
C LEU A 86 11.26 27.79 -3.19
N ASP A 87 11.67 28.63 -2.23
CA ASP A 87 10.75 29.46 -1.42
C ASP A 87 9.90 30.38 -2.32
N LYS A 88 10.51 31.04 -3.30
CA LYS A 88 9.78 31.86 -4.30
C LYS A 88 8.77 31.03 -5.10
N SER A 89 9.14 29.81 -5.48
CA SER A 89 8.28 28.90 -6.23
C SER A 89 7.10 28.41 -5.38
N LEU A 90 7.35 28.09 -4.11
CA LEU A 90 6.31 27.74 -3.13
C LEU A 90 5.35 28.91 -2.89
N ALA A 91 5.85 30.14 -2.77
CA ALA A 91 5.03 31.34 -2.65
C ALA A 91 4.10 31.52 -3.85
N TYR A 92 4.62 31.32 -5.07
CA TYR A 92 3.79 31.34 -6.28
C TYR A 92 2.72 30.24 -6.25
N MET A 93 3.08 28.99 -5.96
CA MET A 93 2.11 27.88 -5.87
C MET A 93 1.02 28.14 -4.83
N ASN A 94 1.37 28.75 -3.70
CA ASN A 94 0.44 29.11 -2.64
C ASN A 94 -0.57 30.20 -3.07
N SER A 95 -0.18 31.06 -4.02
CA SER A 95 -1.02 32.14 -4.55
C SER A 95 -2.07 31.67 -5.58
N LEU A 96 -2.00 30.41 -6.02
CA LEU A 96 -2.96 29.85 -6.97
C LEU A 96 -4.35 29.64 -6.34
N ASP A 97 -5.36 29.47 -7.18
CA ASP A 97 -6.79 29.38 -6.82
C ASP A 97 -7.20 28.09 -6.08
N LYS A 98 -6.27 27.15 -5.89
CA LYS A 98 -6.50 25.84 -5.27
C LYS A 98 -5.36 25.47 -4.34
N HIS A 99 -5.65 24.59 -3.39
CA HIS A 99 -4.61 23.92 -2.61
C HIS A 99 -3.66 23.15 -3.52
N THR A 100 -2.38 23.14 -3.16
CA THR A 100 -1.33 22.46 -3.93
C THR A 100 -0.73 21.33 -3.11
N PHE A 101 -0.78 20.11 -3.63
CA PHE A 101 0.04 19.02 -3.13
C PHE A 101 1.48 19.21 -3.59
N VAL A 102 2.39 19.34 -2.62
CA VAL A 102 3.83 19.44 -2.84
C VAL A 102 4.43 18.07 -2.57
N LEU A 103 4.86 17.38 -3.63
CA LEU A 103 5.42 16.03 -3.58
C LEU A 103 6.96 16.13 -3.51
N SER A 104 7.55 15.83 -2.36
CA SER A 104 9.01 15.80 -2.19
C SER A 104 9.56 14.41 -2.48
N THR A 105 10.40 14.26 -3.51
CA THR A 105 10.94 12.95 -3.92
C THR A 105 12.23 12.57 -3.17
N CYS A 106 12.91 11.50 -3.62
CA CYS A 106 14.05 10.90 -2.93
C CYS A 106 15.21 11.87 -2.65
N ILE A 107 15.68 12.61 -3.65
CA ILE A 107 16.87 13.45 -3.53
C ILE A 107 16.73 14.55 -2.47
N PRO A 108 15.64 15.35 -2.43
CA PRO A 108 15.48 16.33 -1.36
C PRO A 108 15.41 15.71 0.05
N GLN A 109 14.88 14.48 0.18
CA GLN A 109 14.85 13.78 1.46
C GLN A 109 16.23 13.21 1.86
N ILE A 110 16.99 12.65 0.92
CA ILE A 110 18.35 12.14 1.16
C ILE A 110 19.30 13.25 1.58
N ASN A 111 19.20 14.43 0.96
CA ASN A 111 20.01 15.60 1.30
C ASN A 111 19.46 16.35 2.52
N ASN A 112 18.38 15.87 3.14
CA ASN A 112 17.75 16.47 4.31
C ASN A 112 17.44 17.97 4.12
N LEU A 113 16.97 18.34 2.92
CA LEU A 113 16.56 19.72 2.64
C LEU A 113 15.34 20.07 3.50
N ASP A 114 15.37 21.22 4.18
CA ASP A 114 14.30 21.63 5.11
C ASP A 114 13.05 22.20 4.40
N ILE A 115 12.52 21.42 3.46
CA ILE A 115 11.30 21.73 2.70
C ILE A 115 10.09 21.85 3.64
N LYS A 116 10.07 21.06 4.73
CA LYS A 116 8.97 21.07 5.69
C LYS A 116 8.85 22.42 6.39
N SER A 117 9.95 23.03 6.82
CA SER A 117 9.90 24.36 7.43
C SER A 117 9.51 25.45 6.44
N LEU A 118 9.95 25.36 5.17
CA LEU A 118 9.52 26.30 4.13
C LEU A 118 8.02 26.23 3.87
N ILE A 119 7.48 25.03 3.71
CA ILE A 119 6.05 24.84 3.41
C ILE A 119 5.15 25.35 4.53
N ARG A 120 5.59 25.28 5.80
CA ARG A 120 4.82 25.82 6.94
C ARG A 120 4.48 27.31 6.82
N LYS A 121 5.22 28.08 6.01
CA LYS A 121 4.92 29.49 5.73
C LYS A 121 3.66 29.68 4.87
N TYR A 122 3.21 28.62 4.18
CA TYR A 122 2.26 28.70 3.07
C TYR A 122 1.03 27.81 3.32
N PRO A 123 -0.12 28.39 3.75
CA PRO A 123 -1.28 27.62 4.20
C PRO A 123 -2.00 26.82 3.10
N ASN A 124 -1.83 27.20 1.83
CA ASN A 124 -2.45 26.48 0.72
C ASN A 124 -1.62 25.29 0.23
N LEU A 125 -0.44 25.04 0.81
CA LEU A 125 0.45 23.96 0.42
C LEU A 125 0.31 22.76 1.35
N ILE A 126 0.32 21.56 0.76
CA ILE A 126 0.20 20.28 1.48
C ILE A 126 1.42 19.44 1.13
N LEU A 127 2.35 19.29 2.08
CA LEU A 127 3.53 18.46 1.87
C LEU A 127 3.17 16.97 1.96
N LEU A 128 3.61 16.20 0.98
CA LEU A 128 3.68 14.75 1.03
C LEU A 128 5.07 14.28 0.59
N ASN A 129 5.78 13.62 1.48
CA ASN A 129 7.06 13.01 1.15
C ASN A 129 6.80 11.69 0.42
N VAL A 130 7.39 11.55 -0.76
CA VAL A 130 7.17 10.43 -1.70
C VAL A 130 8.49 9.74 -2.08
N GLU A 131 9.45 9.72 -1.16
CA GLU A 131 10.71 9.01 -1.32
C GLU A 131 10.50 7.48 -1.31
N ASP A 132 11.06 6.79 -2.29
CA ASP A 132 10.73 5.37 -2.54
C ASP A 132 11.68 4.38 -1.84
N TYR A 133 12.75 4.86 -1.21
CA TYR A 133 13.75 4.01 -0.56
C TYR A 133 13.36 3.56 0.87
N THR A 134 12.23 4.03 1.41
CA THR A 134 11.84 3.81 2.82
C THR A 134 10.75 2.76 3.04
N SER A 135 10.07 2.28 1.98
CA SER A 135 8.89 1.40 2.12
C SER A 135 9.08 0.02 1.48
N CYS A 136 8.39 -0.97 2.03
CA CYS A 136 8.29 -2.30 1.44
C CYS A 136 7.44 -2.32 0.16
N ASN A 137 6.41 -1.47 0.08
CA ASN A 137 5.54 -1.34 -1.09
C ASN A 137 5.19 0.14 -1.31
N SER A 138 5.39 0.63 -2.52
CA SER A 138 5.14 2.03 -2.87
C SER A 138 3.65 2.41 -2.75
N ASN A 139 2.71 1.46 -2.86
CA ASN A 139 1.28 1.72 -2.67
C ASN A 139 0.89 2.08 -1.24
N ASP A 140 1.72 1.74 -0.25
CA ASP A 140 1.43 2.03 1.17
C ASP A 140 1.33 3.55 1.42
N ILE A 141 1.91 4.38 0.53
CA ILE A 141 1.82 5.86 0.60
C ILE A 141 0.39 6.37 0.49
N LEU A 142 -0.50 5.63 -0.18
CA LEU A 142 -1.86 6.09 -0.42
C LEU A 142 -2.63 6.28 0.89
N SER A 143 -2.36 5.48 1.92
CA SER A 143 -2.97 5.68 3.25
C SER A 143 -2.58 7.03 3.86
N ASN A 144 -1.33 7.46 3.71
CA ASN A 144 -0.88 8.78 4.18
C ASN A 144 -1.47 9.89 3.32
N PHE A 145 -1.49 9.72 1.99
CA PHE A 145 -2.12 10.68 1.07
C PHE A 145 -3.59 10.93 1.41
N TYR A 146 -4.38 9.86 1.60
CA TYR A 146 -5.80 10.00 1.94
C TYR A 146 -6.02 10.62 3.30
N LEU A 147 -5.16 10.33 4.29
CA LEU A 147 -5.23 10.99 5.60
C LEU A 147 -5.06 12.51 5.48
N LEU A 148 -4.21 13.00 4.57
CA LEU A 148 -4.04 14.44 4.30
C LEU A 148 -5.29 15.09 3.71
N LEU A 149 -6.27 14.31 3.23
CA LEU A 149 -7.54 14.84 2.74
C LEU A 149 -8.52 15.21 3.85
N LYS A 150 -8.27 14.80 5.10
CA LYS A 150 -9.15 15.04 6.25
C LYS A 150 -9.67 16.49 6.35
N PRO A 151 -8.84 17.54 6.18
CA PRO A 151 -9.32 18.94 6.29
C PRO A 151 -10.34 19.35 5.20
N PHE A 152 -10.43 18.60 4.10
CA PHE A 152 -11.37 18.88 2.99
C PHE A 152 -12.68 18.10 3.11
N LEU A 153 -12.82 17.25 4.12
CA LEU A 153 -14.02 16.47 4.35
C LEU A 153 -14.91 17.14 5.39
N ARG A 154 -16.21 17.06 5.17
CA ARG A 154 -17.23 17.52 6.10
C ARG A 154 -17.52 16.41 7.09
N ASN A 155 -17.40 16.72 8.37
CA ASN A 155 -17.90 15.85 9.43
C ASN A 155 -19.39 16.16 9.66
N ASP A 156 -20.21 15.82 8.65
CA ASP A 156 -21.66 16.01 8.70
C ASP A 156 -22.29 15.11 9.78
N MET A 157 -23.52 15.45 10.23
CA MET A 157 -24.26 14.63 11.18
C MET A 157 -24.45 13.20 10.67
N ILE A 158 -24.20 12.21 11.53
CA ILE A 158 -24.44 10.79 11.23
C ILE A 158 -25.95 10.56 11.13
N ILE A 159 -26.42 10.23 9.94
CA ILE A 159 -27.84 10.06 9.62
C ILE A 159 -28.16 8.70 8.99
N LYS A 160 -27.14 7.89 8.69
CA LYS A 160 -27.28 6.56 8.07
C LYS A 160 -26.62 5.50 8.94
N ASN A 161 -27.09 4.26 8.80
CA ASN A 161 -26.64 3.16 9.66
C ASN A 161 -25.31 2.54 9.21
N LYS A 162 -25.22 2.08 7.96
CA LYS A 162 -24.12 1.22 7.48
C LYS A 162 -23.80 1.49 6.02
N ILE A 163 -22.51 1.47 5.68
CA ILE A 163 -22.01 1.44 4.30
C ILE A 163 -20.82 0.48 4.17
N THR A 164 -20.71 -0.14 2.99
CA THR A 164 -19.50 -0.83 2.56
C THR A 164 -18.77 0.04 1.56
N LEU A 165 -17.56 0.47 1.91
CA LEU A 165 -16.71 1.29 1.07
C LEU A 165 -15.81 0.41 0.23
N ASN A 166 -16.08 0.43 -1.08
CA ASN A 166 -15.19 -0.05 -2.13
C ASN A 166 -14.43 1.15 -2.73
N ASP A 167 -13.65 0.93 -3.79
CA ASP A 167 -12.89 2.01 -4.40
C ASP A 167 -13.77 2.99 -5.18
N TYR A 168 -13.42 4.27 -5.13
CA TYR A 168 -14.07 5.33 -5.89
C TYR A 168 -13.21 5.73 -7.07
N SER A 169 -13.76 5.64 -8.28
CA SER A 169 -13.05 6.04 -9.50
C SER A 169 -13.22 7.52 -9.85
N LYS A 170 -14.21 8.21 -9.27
CA LYS A 170 -14.53 9.63 -9.51
C LYS A 170 -15.21 10.26 -8.31
N ASN A 171 -15.26 11.59 -8.26
CA ASN A 171 -15.96 12.37 -7.24
C ASN A 171 -15.58 11.97 -5.79
N ILE A 172 -14.30 11.66 -5.59
CA ILE A 172 -13.80 11.01 -4.37
C ILE A 172 -14.16 11.79 -3.11
N ILE A 173 -13.97 13.11 -3.07
CA ILE A 173 -14.32 13.96 -1.92
C ILE A 173 -15.82 13.90 -1.58
N SER A 174 -16.69 13.99 -2.59
CA SER A 174 -18.15 13.91 -2.38
C SER A 174 -18.56 12.54 -1.85
N ASN A 175 -17.99 11.48 -2.43
CA ASN A 175 -18.25 10.11 -2.01
C ASN A 175 -17.77 9.85 -0.57
N LEU A 176 -16.58 10.33 -0.21
CA LEU A 176 -16.06 10.26 1.16
C LEU A 176 -16.96 11.01 2.14
N ASN A 177 -17.42 12.22 1.80
CA ASN A 177 -18.39 12.96 2.62
C ASN A 177 -19.70 12.19 2.80
N ASN A 178 -20.19 11.50 1.77
CA ASN A 178 -21.37 10.64 1.91
C ASN A 178 -21.09 9.40 2.77
N THR A 179 -19.89 8.82 2.70
CA THR A 179 -19.47 7.71 3.57
C THR A 179 -19.49 8.14 5.04
N LEU A 180 -18.96 9.32 5.35
CA LEU A 180 -18.94 9.88 6.71
C LEU A 180 -20.34 10.15 7.29
N LYS A 181 -21.43 10.04 6.51
CA LYS A 181 -22.80 10.11 7.03
C LYS A 181 -23.27 8.81 7.71
N HIS A 182 -22.45 7.76 7.69
CA HIS A 182 -22.79 6.43 8.21
C HIS A 182 -22.13 6.17 9.56
N LYS A 183 -22.87 5.56 10.49
CA LYS A 183 -22.35 5.17 11.80
C LYS A 183 -21.32 4.05 11.70
N LEU A 184 -21.59 3.06 10.84
CA LEU A 184 -20.74 1.89 10.61
C LEU A 184 -20.20 1.90 9.18
N ILE A 185 -18.89 1.77 9.03
CA ILE A 185 -18.20 1.79 7.73
C ILE A 185 -17.34 0.53 7.62
N ILE A 186 -17.67 -0.34 6.67
CA ILE A 186 -16.84 -1.49 6.32
C ILE A 186 -15.90 -1.06 5.20
N VAL A 187 -14.59 -1.14 5.45
CA VAL A 187 -13.57 -0.66 4.52
C VAL A 187 -12.95 -1.87 3.81
N ASN A 188 -13.15 -1.96 2.50
CA ASN A 188 -12.57 -3.03 1.68
C ASN A 188 -11.25 -2.62 1.01
N ILE A 189 -10.92 -1.32 0.99
CA ILE A 189 -9.74 -0.79 0.31
C ILE A 189 -8.83 -0.08 1.31
N PHE A 190 -7.59 -0.56 1.41
CA PHE A 190 -6.61 -0.14 2.42
C PHE A 190 -6.34 1.37 2.45
N LYS A 191 -6.26 2.03 1.28
CA LYS A 191 -5.89 3.45 1.18
C LYS A 191 -6.80 4.40 1.97
N TYR A 192 -8.05 4.03 2.23
CA TYR A 192 -8.98 4.88 2.99
C TYR A 192 -8.92 4.65 4.51
N LEU A 193 -8.27 3.58 4.96
CA LEU A 193 -8.39 3.10 6.34
C LEU A 193 -7.84 4.11 7.36
N ALA A 194 -6.65 4.68 7.10
CA ALA A 194 -6.04 5.67 7.99
C ALA A 194 -6.91 6.94 8.11
N LEU A 195 -7.43 7.43 6.99
CA LEU A 195 -8.35 8.57 6.96
C LEU A 195 -9.60 8.30 7.79
N LEU A 196 -10.27 7.18 7.57
CA LEU A 196 -11.54 6.86 8.22
C LEU A 196 -11.37 6.60 9.72
N ASN A 197 -10.30 5.90 10.12
CA ASN A 197 -9.95 5.69 11.54
C ASN A 197 -9.62 7.01 12.27
N SER A 198 -9.28 8.08 11.54
CA SER A 198 -9.02 9.38 12.15
C SER A 198 -10.29 10.13 12.58
N PHE A 199 -11.48 9.60 12.29
CA PHE A 199 -12.77 10.13 12.72
C PHE A 199 -13.36 9.24 13.83
N GLU A 200 -13.41 9.77 15.05
CA GLU A 200 -13.79 9.01 16.27
C GLU A 200 -15.28 8.62 16.33
N ASN A 201 -16.14 9.28 15.55
CA ASN A 201 -17.59 9.10 15.61
C ASN A 201 -18.09 7.85 14.85
N HIS A 202 -17.20 7.08 14.23
CA HIS A 202 -17.56 5.94 13.39
C HIS A 202 -17.02 4.63 13.95
N LEU A 203 -17.82 3.56 13.81
CA LEU A 203 -17.31 2.20 13.93
C LEU A 203 -16.73 1.77 12.58
N ILE A 204 -15.42 1.67 12.51
CA ILE A 204 -14.70 1.23 11.30
C ILE A 204 -14.40 -0.27 11.39
N ILE A 205 -14.81 -1.03 10.38
CA ILE A 205 -14.50 -2.44 10.23
C ILE A 205 -13.47 -2.59 9.10
N ASP A 206 -12.23 -2.95 9.46
CA ASP A 206 -11.16 -3.22 8.51
C ASP A 206 -11.37 -4.58 7.83
N ASN A 207 -11.93 -4.56 6.63
CA ASN A 207 -12.07 -5.71 5.76
C ASN A 207 -11.17 -5.58 4.52
N THR A 208 -9.99 -4.98 4.67
CA THR A 208 -9.05 -4.74 3.55
C THR A 208 -8.20 -5.94 3.21
N HIS A 209 -8.12 -6.92 4.11
CA HIS A 209 -7.35 -8.15 3.96
C HIS A 209 -8.04 -9.31 4.72
N ILE A 210 -7.49 -10.51 4.58
CA ILE A 210 -7.93 -11.67 5.35
C ILE A 210 -7.57 -11.45 6.83
N GLN A 211 -8.61 -11.38 7.67
CA GLN A 211 -8.50 -11.23 9.12
C GLN A 211 -8.46 -12.59 9.85
N GLN A 212 -8.19 -12.54 11.16
CA GLN A 212 -8.31 -13.69 12.06
C GLN A 212 -9.78 -14.15 12.22
N LEU A 213 -10.03 -15.39 12.66
CA LEU A 213 -11.40 -15.88 12.87
C LEU A 213 -12.14 -15.16 14.00
N SER A 214 -11.42 -14.71 15.04
CA SER A 214 -11.97 -13.90 16.13
C SER A 214 -12.64 -12.63 15.61
N PHE A 215 -12.03 -11.97 14.61
CA PHE A 215 -12.60 -10.80 13.94
C PHE A 215 -13.93 -11.16 13.25
N TYR A 216 -13.97 -12.24 12.46
CA TYR A 216 -15.20 -12.64 11.78
C TYR A 216 -16.29 -13.11 12.73
N LYS A 217 -15.94 -13.75 13.85
CA LYS A 217 -16.91 -14.06 14.91
C LYS A 217 -17.51 -12.82 15.56
N THR A 218 -16.70 -11.76 15.70
CA THR A 218 -17.14 -10.49 16.28
C THR A 218 -18.07 -9.74 15.33
N TYR A 219 -17.71 -9.67 14.04
CA TYR A 219 -18.39 -8.84 13.04
C TYR A 219 -19.24 -9.60 12.03
N TYR A 220 -19.65 -10.84 12.33
CA TYR A 220 -20.35 -11.69 11.35
C TYR A 220 -21.66 -11.07 10.85
N LYS A 221 -22.42 -10.39 11.72
CA LYS A 221 -23.70 -9.76 11.35
C LYS A 221 -23.45 -8.58 10.41
N GLU A 222 -22.48 -7.76 10.75
CA GLU A 222 -22.08 -6.57 10.00
C GLU A 222 -21.52 -6.96 8.63
N LEU A 223 -20.79 -8.07 8.54
CA LEU A 223 -20.23 -8.57 7.28
C LEU A 223 -21.21 -9.44 6.48
N ASN A 224 -22.44 -9.64 6.95
CA ASN A 224 -23.43 -10.55 6.37
C ASN A 224 -22.90 -12.00 6.21
N ILE A 225 -22.06 -12.45 7.14
CA ILE A 225 -21.49 -13.80 7.16
C ILE A 225 -22.34 -14.68 8.09
N PRO A 226 -22.86 -15.83 7.64
CA PRO A 226 -23.52 -16.78 8.54
C PRO A 226 -22.54 -17.31 9.61
N LEU A 227 -22.89 -17.16 10.90
CA LEU A 227 -22.02 -17.60 12.01
C LEU A 227 -21.66 -19.09 11.91
N ASN A 228 -22.59 -19.93 11.45
CA ASN A 228 -22.35 -21.36 11.24
C ASN A 228 -21.22 -21.63 10.23
N LYS A 229 -21.03 -20.78 9.20
CA LYS A 229 -19.89 -20.89 8.29
C LYS A 229 -18.57 -20.59 9.00
N VAL A 230 -18.53 -19.58 9.85
CA VAL A 230 -17.34 -19.23 10.65
C VAL A 230 -16.95 -20.38 11.58
N LEU A 231 -17.93 -20.94 12.29
CA LEU A 231 -17.73 -22.08 13.19
C LEU A 231 -17.31 -23.35 12.44
N LYS A 232 -17.80 -23.57 11.22
CA LYS A 232 -17.38 -24.70 10.38
C LYS A 232 -15.90 -24.60 9.98
N VAL A 233 -15.44 -23.40 9.62
CA VAL A 233 -14.03 -23.15 9.29
C VAL A 233 -13.14 -23.42 10.51
N GLU A 234 -13.52 -22.88 11.67
CA GLU A 234 -12.79 -23.12 12.92
C GLU A 234 -12.71 -24.62 13.26
N LYS A 235 -13.83 -25.34 13.18
CA LYS A 235 -13.86 -26.79 13.45
C LYS A 235 -12.89 -27.56 12.56
N LYS A 236 -12.78 -27.18 11.29
CA LYS A 236 -11.81 -27.77 10.35
C LYS A 236 -10.38 -27.45 10.77
N ILE A 237 -10.06 -26.20 11.07
CA ILE A 237 -8.72 -25.82 11.55
C ILE A 237 -8.34 -26.58 12.83
N LEU A 238 -9.26 -26.71 13.79
CA LEU A 238 -9.01 -27.50 15.01
C LEU A 238 -8.75 -28.98 14.71
N SER A 239 -9.50 -29.57 13.77
CA SER A 239 -9.21 -30.93 13.28
C SER A 239 -7.84 -31.03 12.60
N PHE A 240 -7.37 -29.94 11.98
CA PHE A 240 -6.04 -29.86 11.36
C PHE A 240 -4.93 -30.01 12.38
N MET A 241 -5.04 -29.25 13.47
CA MET A 241 -4.05 -29.20 14.53
C MET A 241 -3.79 -30.57 15.15
N GLN A 242 -4.81 -31.41 15.18
CA GLN A 242 -4.69 -32.77 15.71
C GLN A 242 -3.79 -33.65 14.83
N LYS A 243 -3.65 -33.32 13.54
CA LYS A 243 -2.93 -34.14 12.55
C LYS A 243 -1.57 -33.56 12.18
N TYR A 244 -1.43 -32.23 12.18
CA TYR A 244 -0.24 -31.56 11.70
C TYR A 244 0.19 -30.46 12.67
N ASN A 245 1.46 -30.51 13.07
CA ASN A 245 2.05 -29.52 13.97
C ASN A 245 2.69 -28.35 13.22
N SER A 246 2.97 -28.51 11.93
CA SER A 246 3.59 -27.48 11.11
C SER A 246 3.20 -27.55 9.63
N ILE A 247 3.26 -26.40 8.95
CA ILE A 247 2.89 -26.26 7.54
C ILE A 247 3.83 -25.34 6.76
N SER A 248 3.84 -25.56 5.45
CA SER A 248 4.44 -24.66 4.47
C SER A 248 3.39 -24.24 3.44
N ILE A 249 3.28 -22.94 3.16
CA ILE A 249 2.25 -22.39 2.28
C ILE A 249 2.90 -21.62 1.12
N LYS A 250 2.48 -21.94 -0.11
CA LYS A 250 2.78 -21.19 -1.32
C LYS A 250 1.48 -20.65 -1.90
N SER A 251 1.28 -19.35 -1.83
CA SER A 251 0.06 -18.67 -2.27
C SER A 251 0.26 -17.16 -2.24
N ARG A 252 -0.57 -16.44 -3.00
CA ARG A 252 -0.65 -14.98 -2.92
C ARG A 252 -1.02 -14.53 -1.50
N TYR A 253 -1.89 -15.29 -0.85
CA TYR A 253 -2.41 -15.01 0.48
C TYR A 253 -1.66 -15.73 1.61
N ALA A 254 -0.47 -16.28 1.33
CA ALA A 254 0.24 -17.17 2.26
C ALA A 254 0.43 -16.54 3.65
N ILE A 255 0.77 -15.25 3.72
CA ILE A 255 1.00 -14.54 4.99
C ILE A 255 -0.26 -14.48 5.87
N TYR A 256 -1.41 -14.14 5.27
CA TYR A 256 -2.65 -14.01 6.03
C TYR A 256 -3.20 -15.38 6.45
N LEU A 257 -3.06 -16.39 5.59
CA LEU A 257 -3.39 -17.78 5.96
C LEU A 257 -2.47 -18.29 7.07
N ALA A 258 -1.18 -17.96 7.02
CA ALA A 258 -0.23 -18.34 8.05
C ALA A 258 -0.61 -17.76 9.41
N SER A 259 -0.99 -16.48 9.46
CA SER A 259 -1.49 -15.87 10.70
C SER A 259 -2.77 -16.53 11.20
N LEU A 260 -3.66 -16.95 10.30
CA LEU A 260 -4.86 -17.70 10.66
C LEU A 260 -4.51 -19.01 11.36
N PHE A 261 -3.54 -19.77 10.86
CA PHE A 261 -3.12 -21.05 11.45
C PHE A 261 -2.26 -20.86 12.71
N TYR A 262 -1.48 -19.79 12.78
CA TYR A 262 -0.63 -19.48 13.91
C TYR A 262 -1.43 -19.24 15.21
N ASP A 263 -2.59 -18.58 15.13
CA ASP A 263 -3.52 -18.41 16.27
C ASP A 263 -3.99 -19.75 16.87
N TYR A 264 -3.85 -20.83 16.10
CA TYR A 264 -4.20 -22.19 16.47
C TYR A 264 -2.93 -23.02 16.73
N ASN A 265 -1.83 -22.39 17.16
CA ASN A 265 -0.58 -23.06 17.54
C ASN A 265 0.04 -23.98 16.46
N ILE A 266 -0.31 -23.77 15.19
CA ILE A 266 0.32 -24.47 14.08
C ILE A 266 1.56 -23.69 13.69
N LYS A 267 2.71 -24.35 13.74
CA LYS A 267 3.98 -23.74 13.35
C LYS A 267 4.02 -23.49 11.83
N ILE A 268 4.58 -22.36 11.43
CA ILE A 268 4.78 -22.03 10.02
C ILE A 268 6.25 -22.24 9.67
N ASP A 269 6.55 -23.24 8.84
CA ASP A 269 7.94 -23.55 8.47
C ASP A 269 8.42 -22.73 7.28
N GLN A 270 7.55 -22.53 6.28
CA GLN A 270 7.90 -21.81 5.07
C GLN A 270 6.70 -21.10 4.45
N LEU A 271 6.91 -19.85 4.03
CA LEU A 271 5.97 -19.05 3.25
C LEU A 271 6.59 -18.64 1.92
N ILE A 272 5.85 -18.86 0.84
CA ILE A 272 6.22 -18.40 -0.49
C ILE A 272 5.05 -17.56 -1.02
N THR A 273 5.26 -16.26 -1.18
CA THR A 273 4.27 -15.30 -1.69
C THR A 273 4.90 -14.35 -2.70
N ILE A 274 4.11 -13.55 -3.38
CA ILE A 274 4.56 -12.37 -4.15
C ILE A 274 3.92 -11.08 -3.63
N GLU A 275 2.94 -11.18 -2.74
CA GLU A 275 2.28 -10.02 -2.15
C GLU A 275 2.95 -9.65 -0.84
N PHE A 276 3.44 -8.42 -0.81
CA PHE A 276 4.03 -7.83 0.37
C PHE A 276 3.64 -6.36 0.48
N ASN A 277 2.98 -6.01 1.57
CA ASN A 277 2.57 -4.65 1.93
C ASN A 277 2.69 -4.47 3.45
N ILE A 278 2.39 -3.28 3.97
CA ILE A 278 2.53 -3.01 5.40
C ILE A 278 1.67 -3.93 6.30
N ASN A 279 0.47 -4.34 5.86
CA ASN A 279 -0.38 -5.28 6.60
C ASN A 279 0.26 -6.66 6.65
N ALA A 280 0.77 -7.15 5.53
CA ALA A 280 1.50 -8.41 5.44
C ALA A 280 2.76 -8.38 6.34
N TYR A 281 3.52 -7.27 6.35
CA TYR A 281 4.67 -7.09 7.23
C TYR A 281 4.28 -7.14 8.71
N ASN A 282 3.24 -6.41 9.11
CA ASN A 282 2.73 -6.42 10.49
C ASN A 282 2.17 -7.79 10.90
N THR A 283 1.65 -8.55 9.94
CA THR A 283 1.14 -9.91 10.15
C THR A 283 2.30 -10.90 10.35
N LEU A 284 3.35 -10.81 9.52
CA LEU A 284 4.56 -11.64 9.65
C LEU A 284 5.25 -11.47 11.01
N LYS A 285 5.26 -10.26 11.59
CA LYS A 285 5.81 -10.02 12.93
C LYS A 285 5.14 -10.84 14.04
N LYS A 286 3.95 -11.39 13.79
CA LYS A 286 3.21 -12.21 14.75
C LYS A 286 3.49 -13.71 14.60
N ILE A 287 4.10 -14.12 13.48
CA ILE A 287 4.40 -15.52 13.19
C ILE A 287 5.73 -15.90 13.86
N ASN A 288 6.00 -17.20 14.03
CA ASN A 288 7.26 -17.70 14.61
C ASN A 288 8.52 -17.25 13.83
N ASP A 289 9.59 -16.95 14.58
CA ASP A 289 10.85 -16.38 14.08
C ASP A 289 11.61 -17.29 13.11
N ASP A 290 11.43 -18.61 13.19
CA ASP A 290 12.13 -19.59 12.36
C ASP A 290 11.42 -19.92 11.04
N CYS A 291 10.35 -19.18 10.69
CA CYS A 291 9.66 -19.29 9.42
C CYS A 291 10.54 -18.81 8.25
N LEU A 292 10.78 -19.67 7.27
CA LEU A 292 11.48 -19.31 6.02
C LEU A 292 10.54 -18.56 5.07
N ILE A 293 10.90 -17.36 4.65
CA ILE A 293 10.03 -16.52 3.79
C ILE A 293 10.72 -16.28 2.45
N SER A 294 9.99 -16.54 1.36
CA SER A 294 10.41 -16.22 -0.01
C SER A 294 9.36 -15.37 -0.71
N PHE A 295 9.81 -14.32 -1.38
CA PHE A 295 8.98 -13.46 -2.23
C PHE A 295 9.05 -13.84 -3.72
N ASP A 296 9.51 -15.07 -4.00
CA ASP A 296 9.74 -15.56 -5.35
C ASP A 296 8.98 -16.87 -5.57
N TYR A 297 7.95 -16.82 -6.43
CA TYR A 297 7.18 -18.00 -6.82
C TYR A 297 7.97 -19.09 -7.56
N THR A 298 9.19 -18.82 -8.03
CA THR A 298 10.06 -19.89 -8.54
C THR A 298 10.63 -20.75 -7.40
N SER A 299 10.57 -20.28 -6.16
CA SER A 299 10.99 -21.04 -4.98
C SER A 299 10.13 -22.30 -4.79
N THR A 300 10.76 -23.36 -4.29
CA THR A 300 10.11 -24.64 -4.03
C THR A 300 9.73 -24.78 -2.55
N LEU A 301 8.60 -25.43 -2.32
CA LEU A 301 8.17 -25.79 -0.96
C LEU A 301 9.02 -26.96 -0.46
N ASN A 302 9.49 -26.84 0.77
CA ASN A 302 10.18 -27.91 1.47
C ASN A 302 9.16 -29.00 1.85
N LYS A 303 9.33 -30.21 1.29
CA LYS A 303 8.41 -31.34 1.47
C LYS A 303 8.54 -32.06 2.82
N LYS A 304 9.36 -31.56 3.76
CA LYS A 304 9.54 -32.20 5.07
C LYS A 304 8.23 -32.24 5.89
N ASN A 305 7.36 -31.24 5.72
CA ASN A 305 6.11 -31.10 6.45
C ASN A 305 4.91 -30.95 5.50
N LYS A 306 3.69 -30.79 6.02
CA LYS A 306 2.49 -30.65 5.18
C LYS A 306 2.59 -29.36 4.36
N THR A 307 2.58 -29.51 3.03
CA THR A 307 2.75 -28.40 2.09
C THR A 307 1.46 -28.09 1.36
N TYR A 308 1.17 -26.81 1.17
CA TYR A 308 0.04 -26.33 0.37
C TYR A 308 0.52 -25.39 -0.72
N ASN A 309 0.32 -25.80 -1.97
CA ASN A 309 0.59 -24.96 -3.13
C ASN A 309 -0.76 -24.52 -3.73
N LEU A 310 -1.19 -23.32 -3.37
CA LEU A 310 -2.49 -22.78 -3.74
C LEU A 310 -2.43 -21.88 -4.99
N ILE A 311 -1.26 -21.74 -5.63
CA ILE A 311 -1.10 -20.87 -6.81
C ILE A 311 -2.06 -21.28 -7.94
N ILE A 312 -2.34 -22.58 -8.09
CA ILE A 312 -3.21 -23.10 -9.13
C ILE A 312 -4.65 -22.55 -8.98
N ASP A 313 -5.05 -22.23 -7.75
CA ASP A 313 -6.36 -21.68 -7.42
C ASP A 313 -6.35 -20.15 -7.24
N ASP A 314 -5.21 -19.46 -7.37
CA ASP A 314 -5.09 -18.04 -6.99
C ASP A 314 -6.10 -17.14 -7.73
N GLU A 315 -6.34 -17.35 -9.03
CA GLU A 315 -7.33 -16.59 -9.81
C GLU A 315 -8.76 -16.81 -9.30
N LYS A 316 -9.11 -18.06 -8.99
CA LYS A 316 -10.43 -18.41 -8.47
C LYS A 316 -10.62 -17.85 -7.06
N ILE A 317 -9.59 -17.96 -6.21
CA ILE A 317 -9.58 -17.40 -4.86
C ILE A 317 -9.75 -15.87 -4.91
N ASN A 318 -9.13 -15.19 -5.87
CA ASN A 318 -9.18 -13.73 -5.98
C ASN A 318 -10.61 -13.17 -6.16
N ASN A 319 -11.53 -13.96 -6.72
CA ASN A 319 -12.91 -13.56 -6.95
C ASN A 319 -13.80 -13.61 -5.69
N TYR A 320 -13.32 -14.16 -4.59
CA TYR A 320 -14.07 -14.25 -3.34
C TYR A 320 -13.85 -13.04 -2.42
N SER A 321 -14.84 -12.74 -1.58
CA SER A 321 -14.66 -11.83 -0.44
C SER A 321 -13.64 -12.40 0.56
N ASN A 322 -13.07 -11.59 1.46
CA ASN A 322 -12.00 -12.05 2.35
C ASN A 322 -12.37 -13.26 3.21
N PHE A 323 -13.56 -13.29 3.82
CA PHE A 323 -13.99 -14.48 4.55
C PHE A 323 -14.29 -15.65 3.61
N ASP A 324 -14.90 -15.39 2.46
CA ASP A 324 -15.20 -16.46 1.50
C ASP A 324 -13.92 -17.08 0.91
N LYS A 325 -12.82 -16.33 0.80
CA LYS A 325 -11.48 -16.86 0.47
C LYS A 325 -11.05 -17.91 1.48
N ILE A 326 -11.11 -17.57 2.77
CA ILE A 326 -10.78 -18.51 3.85
C ILE A 326 -11.71 -19.71 3.77
N TYR A 327 -13.02 -19.48 3.66
CA TYR A 327 -14.01 -20.54 3.62
C TYR A 327 -13.75 -21.50 2.44
N TYR A 328 -13.49 -20.98 1.24
CA TYR A 328 -13.17 -21.79 0.06
C TYR A 328 -11.86 -22.56 0.24
N ILE A 329 -10.78 -21.89 0.64
CA ILE A 329 -9.47 -22.52 0.86
C ILE A 329 -9.59 -23.64 1.88
N ILE A 330 -10.16 -23.34 3.04
CA ILE A 330 -10.30 -24.30 4.15
C ILE A 330 -11.28 -25.42 3.79
N ASN A 331 -12.36 -25.17 3.05
CA ASN A 331 -13.35 -26.21 2.81
C ASN A 331 -13.10 -27.06 1.59
N GLU A 332 -12.61 -26.47 0.51
CA GLU A 332 -12.61 -27.06 -0.83
C GLU A 332 -11.19 -27.36 -1.33
N VAL A 333 -10.18 -26.58 -0.92
CA VAL A 333 -8.82 -26.68 -1.47
C VAL A 333 -7.89 -27.45 -0.55
N LEU A 334 -7.93 -27.15 0.74
CA LEU A 334 -7.19 -27.91 1.74
C LEU A 334 -7.93 -29.24 1.93
N LEU A 335 -7.57 -30.22 1.12
CA LEU A 335 -8.05 -31.59 1.27
C LEU A 335 -7.61 -32.09 2.64
N TRP A 336 -8.59 -32.40 3.48
CA TRP A 336 -8.45 -32.84 4.87
C TRP A 336 -8.07 -34.32 4.97
N ASP A 337 -7.41 -34.84 3.95
CA ASP A 337 -7.03 -36.24 3.84
C ASP A 337 -6.05 -36.65 4.92
#